data_AF-A0A2E1IE58-F1
#
_entry.id   AF-A0A2E1IE58-F1
#
_cell.length_a   1.000
_cell.length_b   1.000
_cell.length_c   1.000
_cell.angle_alpha   90.00
_cell.angle_beta   90.00
_cell.angle_gamma   90.00
#
_symmetry.space_group_name_H-M   'P 1'
#
loop_
_entity.id
_entity.type
_entity.pdbx_description
1 polymer ?
#
loop_
_entity_poly.entity_id
_entity_poly.type
_entity_poly.pdbx_seq_one_letter_code
_entity_poly.pdbx_strand_id
1 'polypeptide(L)'
;MPEIPFLFNFFVFFVAGWIMYARRDVIEHFKKWVWFYTPIAIVLLGGIVWAGETHWHYEKLLKKNEGARELLAQKTMYMNVATILQACCVWFAIFSLVGLTEKYITKPNKKTTYIVYSSYWVYLFHRPLCVGFAVLFTRWDMPGVVKFTIVTAIVSALCILTYHFLVRNTWVGLMLNGKKNP
;
A
#
# COMPACT_ATOMS: atom_id res chain seq x y z
N MET A 1 -17.99 -13.77 -6.67
CA MET A 1 -16.75 -13.88 -7.47
C MET A 1 -16.42 -12.48 -7.98
N PRO A 2 -15.15 -12.03 -8.01
CA PRO A 2 -14.84 -10.71 -8.55
C PRO A 2 -15.28 -10.61 -10.00
N GLU A 3 -15.92 -9.50 -10.37
CA GLU A 3 -16.42 -9.29 -11.72
C GLU A 3 -15.24 -9.15 -12.71
N ILE A 4 -15.39 -9.65 -13.93
CA ILE A 4 -14.33 -9.63 -14.97
C ILE A 4 -13.69 -8.23 -15.16
N PRO A 5 -14.43 -7.10 -15.13
CA PRO A 5 -13.83 -5.76 -15.22
C PRO A 5 -12.80 -5.46 -14.11
N PHE A 6 -12.94 -6.06 -12.93
CA PHE A 6 -12.01 -5.87 -11.82
C PHE A 6 -10.62 -6.44 -12.14
N LEU A 7 -10.54 -7.54 -12.90
CA LEU A 7 -9.27 -8.15 -13.29
C LEU A 7 -8.50 -7.27 -14.30
N PHE A 8 -9.22 -6.59 -15.20
CA PHE A 8 -8.60 -5.67 -16.17
C PHE A 8 -7.88 -4.49 -15.51
N ASN A 9 -8.34 -4.04 -14.34
CA ASN A 9 -7.65 -2.97 -13.61
C ASN A 9 -6.22 -3.35 -13.20
N PHE A 10 -5.95 -4.64 -12.92
CA PHE A 10 -4.60 -5.09 -12.58
C PHE A 10 -3.69 -5.21 -13.81
N PHE A 11 -4.27 -5.46 -14.98
CA PHE A 11 -3.51 -5.57 -16.22
C PHE A 11 -2.79 -4.26 -16.57
N VAL A 12 -3.36 -3.10 -16.22
CA VAL A 12 -2.73 -1.80 -16.46
C VAL A 12 -1.38 -1.67 -15.74
N PHE A 13 -1.27 -2.19 -14.51
CA PHE A 13 -0.02 -2.15 -13.75
C PHE A 13 1.01 -3.12 -14.33
N PHE A 14 0.56 -4.27 -14.85
CA PHE A 14 1.43 -5.20 -15.54
C PHE A 14 2.03 -4.59 -16.80
N VAL A 15 1.20 -3.96 -17.65
CA VAL A 15 1.67 -3.29 -18.88
C VAL A 15 2.62 -2.14 -18.54
N ALA A 16 2.31 -1.32 -17.54
CA ALA A 16 3.21 -0.26 -17.09
C ALA A 16 4.57 -0.82 -16.63
N GLY A 17 4.57 -1.91 -15.85
CA GLY A 17 5.79 -2.61 -15.43
C GLY A 17 6.58 -3.18 -16.62
N TRP A 18 5.89 -3.77 -17.59
CA TRP A 18 6.50 -4.28 -18.83
C TRP A 18 7.18 -3.16 -19.62
N ILE A 19 6.52 -2.00 -19.77
CA ILE A 19 7.11 -0.83 -20.43
C ILE A 19 8.36 -0.38 -19.69
N MET A 20 8.31 -0.26 -18.36
CA MET A 20 9.48 0.13 -17.56
C MET A 20 10.64 -0.86 -17.69
N TYR A 21 10.34 -2.15 -17.82
CA TYR A 21 11.35 -3.19 -18.05
C TYR A 21 11.95 -3.09 -19.46
N ALA A 22 11.12 -2.89 -20.49
CA ALA A 22 11.57 -2.79 -21.88
C ALA A 22 12.31 -1.48 -22.20
N ARG A 23 12.00 -0.40 -21.47
CA ARG A 23 12.46 0.97 -21.73
C ARG A 23 13.13 1.56 -20.49
N ARG A 24 14.44 1.34 -20.36
CA ARG A 24 15.22 1.82 -19.21
C ARG A 24 15.34 3.35 -19.14
N ASP A 25 15.18 4.03 -20.28
CA ASP A 25 15.02 5.48 -20.40
C ASP A 25 13.88 6.03 -19.52
N VAL A 26 12.79 5.28 -19.36
CA VAL A 26 11.66 5.67 -18.52
C VAL A 26 12.05 5.68 -17.04
N ILE A 27 12.85 4.71 -16.59
CA ILE A 27 13.33 4.63 -15.21
C ILE A 27 14.31 5.78 -14.93
N GLU A 28 15.20 6.10 -15.87
CA GLU A 28 16.11 7.24 -15.75
C GLU A 28 15.36 8.57 -15.65
N HIS A 29 14.26 8.73 -16.39
CA HIS A 29 13.38 9.89 -16.26
C HIS A 29 12.80 10.02 -14.85
N PHE A 30 12.26 8.93 -14.28
CA PHE A 30 11.71 8.94 -12.92
C PHE A 30 12.77 9.25 -11.87
N LYS A 31 13.99 8.71 -12.02
CA LYS A 31 15.13 9.04 -11.16
C LYS A 31 15.49 10.53 -11.21
N LYS A 32 15.49 11.14 -12.41
CA LYS A 32 15.82 12.56 -12.60
C LYS A 32 14.77 13.47 -11.96
N TRP A 33 13.49 13.15 -12.12
CA TRP A 33 12.36 13.97 -11.65
C TRP A 33 11.79 13.54 -10.30
N VAL A 34 12.48 12.67 -9.56
CA VAL A 34 11.99 12.11 -8.28
C VAL A 34 11.61 13.18 -7.26
N TRP A 35 12.36 14.29 -7.20
CA TRP A 35 12.09 15.41 -6.29
C TRP A 35 10.82 16.19 -6.64
N PHE A 36 10.30 16.05 -7.86
CA PHE A 36 9.01 16.61 -8.25
C PHE A 36 7.87 15.65 -7.90
N TYR A 37 8.03 14.34 -8.15
CA TYR A 37 6.98 13.35 -7.87
C TYR A 37 6.75 13.10 -6.37
N THR A 38 7.82 13.12 -5.57
CA THR A 38 7.78 12.89 -4.11
C THR A 38 6.84 13.84 -3.35
N PRO A 39 6.95 15.18 -3.45
CA PRO A 39 6.04 16.08 -2.74
C PRO A 39 4.60 15.94 -3.25
N ILE A 40 4.39 15.72 -4.55
CA ILE A 40 3.05 15.50 -5.10
C ILE A 40 2.42 14.24 -4.50
N ALA A 41 3.16 13.13 -4.44
CA ALA A 41 2.68 11.90 -3.82
C ALA A 41 2.33 12.11 -2.34
N ILE A 42 3.14 12.86 -1.58
CA ILE A 42 2.88 13.17 -0.16
C ILE A 42 1.62 14.02 0.01
N VAL A 43 1.44 15.06 -0.82
CA VAL A 43 0.25 15.92 -0.80
C VAL A 43 -1.00 15.11 -1.13
N LEU A 44 -0.94 14.26 -2.16
CA LEU A 44 -2.05 13.38 -2.53
C LEU A 44 -2.38 12.37 -1.44
N LEU A 45 -1.37 11.78 -0.78
CA LEU A 45 -1.57 10.91 0.38
C LEU A 45 -2.26 11.64 1.54
N GLY A 46 -1.84 12.86 1.85
CA GLY A 46 -2.50 13.71 2.86
C GLY A 46 -3.96 13.99 2.49
N GLY A 47 -4.23 14.27 1.21
CA GLY A 47 -5.59 14.46 0.69
C GLY A 47 -6.47 13.21 0.83
N ILE A 48 -5.91 12.01 0.65
CA ILE A 48 -6.64 10.75 0.86
C ILE A 48 -6.95 10.52 2.35
N VAL A 49 -6.00 10.81 3.24
CA VAL A 49 -6.23 10.69 4.69
C VAL A 49 -7.37 11.63 5.12
N TRP A 50 -7.33 12.88 4.66
CA TRP A 50 -8.41 13.84 4.89
C TRP A 50 -9.75 13.37 4.28
N ALA A 51 -9.71 12.70 3.13
CA ALA A 51 -10.89 12.08 2.53
C ALA A 51 -11.47 10.92 3.32
N GLY A 52 -10.63 10.17 4.03
CA GLY A 52 -11.07 9.16 4.98
C GLY A 52 -11.82 9.76 6.18
N GLU A 53 -11.27 10.82 6.77
CA GLU A 53 -11.89 11.48 7.94
C GLU A 53 -13.24 12.12 7.59
N THR A 54 -13.33 12.78 6.44
CA THR A 54 -14.59 13.39 5.97
C THR A 54 -15.63 12.33 5.60
N HIS A 55 -15.25 11.18 5.01
CA HIS A 55 -16.18 10.08 4.76
C HIS A 55 -16.87 9.60 6.05
N TRP A 56 -16.08 9.42 7.12
CA TRP A 56 -16.60 9.04 8.44
C TRP A 56 -17.57 10.11 8.99
N HIS A 57 -17.25 11.39 8.78
CA HIS A 57 -18.10 12.50 9.18
C HIS A 57 -19.47 12.47 8.45
N TYR A 58 -19.46 12.30 7.12
CA TYR A 58 -20.69 12.19 6.32
C TYR A 58 -21.52 10.95 6.69
N GLU A 59 -20.90 9.81 7.01
CA GLU A 59 -21.62 8.62 7.44
C GLU A 59 -22.36 8.85 8.78
N LYS A 60 -21.75 9.58 9.71
CA LYS A 60 -22.37 9.94 10.99
C LYS A 60 -23.56 10.89 10.80
N LEU A 61 -23.46 11.84 9.86
CA LEU A 61 -24.54 12.77 9.53
C LEU A 61 -25.72 12.06 8.83
N LEU A 62 -25.44 11.12 7.91
CA LEU A 62 -26.46 10.34 7.21
C LEU A 62 -27.26 9.43 8.14
N LYS A 63 -26.61 8.79 9.13
CA LYS A 63 -27.30 7.99 10.16
C LYS A 63 -28.26 8.82 11.02
N LYS A 64 -28.09 10.15 11.07
CA LYS A 64 -28.98 11.05 11.81
C LYS A 64 -30.15 11.57 10.97
N ASN A 65 -29.98 11.68 9.65
CA ASN A 65 -30.97 12.22 8.71
C ASN A 65 -31.15 11.27 7.52
N GLU A 66 -31.92 10.19 7.73
CA GLU A 66 -32.09 9.10 6.76
C GLU A 66 -32.75 9.51 5.41
N GLY A 67 -33.33 10.72 5.31
CA GLY A 67 -34.08 11.19 4.13
C GLY A 67 -33.44 12.31 3.30
N ALA A 68 -32.23 12.77 3.61
CA ALA A 68 -31.64 13.93 2.93
C ALA A 68 -31.03 13.55 1.56
N ARG A 69 -31.84 13.59 0.49
CA ARG A 69 -31.42 13.33 -0.91
C ARG A 69 -30.23 14.22 -1.35
N GLU A 70 -30.16 15.44 -0.85
CA GLU A 70 -29.06 16.37 -1.11
C GLU A 70 -27.73 15.92 -0.47
N LEU A 71 -27.78 15.36 0.75
CA LEU A 71 -26.60 14.84 1.45
C LEU A 71 -26.04 13.58 0.74
N LEU A 72 -26.91 12.75 0.17
CA LEU A 72 -26.52 11.60 -0.65
C LEU A 72 -25.83 12.02 -1.96
N ALA A 73 -26.34 13.07 -2.62
CA ALA A 73 -25.72 13.62 -3.83
C ALA A 73 -24.32 14.19 -3.52
N GLN A 74 -24.20 14.95 -2.42
CA GLN A 74 -22.93 15.51 -1.97
C GLN A 74 -21.91 14.42 -1.61
N LYS A 75 -22.34 13.36 -0.91
CA LYS A 75 -21.48 12.20 -0.60
C LYS A 75 -20.99 11.52 -1.88
N THR A 76 -21.87 11.30 -2.85
CA THR A 76 -21.51 10.62 -4.10
C THR A 76 -20.50 11.42 -4.92
N MET A 77 -20.71 12.74 -5.03
CA MET A 77 -19.76 13.64 -5.68
C MET A 77 -18.40 13.61 -4.99
N TYR A 78 -18.38 13.66 -3.65
CA TYR A 78 -17.15 13.58 -2.86
C TYR A 78 -16.40 12.26 -3.08
N MET A 79 -17.11 11.13 -3.06
CA MET A 79 -16.53 9.80 -3.28
C MET A 79 -15.90 9.66 -4.67
N ASN A 80 -16.52 10.23 -5.70
CA ASN A 80 -15.98 10.22 -7.05
C ASN A 80 -14.66 11.03 -7.12
N VAL A 81 -14.64 12.22 -6.52
CA VAL A 81 -13.41 13.03 -6.44
C VAL A 81 -12.31 12.31 -5.65
N ALA A 82 -12.64 11.71 -4.51
CA ALA A 82 -11.70 10.93 -3.71
C ALA A 82 -11.13 9.73 -4.50
N THR A 83 -11.95 9.07 -5.31
CA THR A 83 -11.51 7.95 -6.17
C THR A 83 -10.52 8.40 -7.24
N ILE A 84 -10.77 9.54 -7.88
CA ILE A 84 -9.85 10.13 -8.87
C ILE A 84 -8.53 10.52 -8.19
N LEU A 85 -8.60 11.16 -7.03
CA LEU A 85 -7.43 11.54 -6.24
C LEU A 85 -6.60 10.32 -5.85
N GLN A 86 -7.26 9.23 -5.44
CA GLN A 86 -6.63 7.97 -5.11
C GLN A 86 -5.93 7.35 -6.33
N ALA A 87 -6.57 7.34 -7.49
CA ALA A 87 -5.97 6.83 -8.72
C ALA A 87 -4.70 7.62 -9.10
N CYS A 88 -4.75 8.96 -9.01
CA CYS A 88 -3.57 9.80 -9.21
C CYS A 88 -2.48 9.49 -8.19
N CYS A 89 -2.84 9.39 -6.91
CA CYS A 89 -1.89 9.12 -5.83
C CYS A 89 -1.12 7.81 -6.05
N VAL A 90 -1.80 6.74 -6.48
CA VAL A 90 -1.16 5.45 -6.74
C VAL A 90 -0.08 5.59 -7.80
N TRP A 91 -0.36 6.26 -8.92
CA TRP A 91 0.64 6.46 -9.98
C TRP A 91 1.82 7.32 -9.55
N PHE A 92 1.56 8.46 -8.89
CA PHE A 92 2.64 9.32 -8.38
C PHE A 92 3.49 8.63 -7.31
N ALA A 93 2.87 7.81 -6.46
CA ALA A 93 3.59 6.99 -5.49
C ALA A 93 4.48 5.94 -6.17
N ILE A 94 3.99 5.28 -7.23
CA ILE A 94 4.80 4.33 -8.03
C ILE A 94 6.01 5.06 -8.64
N PHE A 95 5.80 6.17 -9.35
CA PHE A 95 6.89 6.92 -9.98
C PHE A 95 7.91 7.42 -8.95
N SER A 96 7.42 7.89 -7.80
CA SER A 96 8.26 8.31 -6.68
C SER A 96 9.08 7.16 -6.11
N LEU A 97 8.47 6.02 -5.78
CA LEU A 97 9.15 4.88 -5.17
C LEU A 97 10.16 4.24 -6.12
N VAL A 98 9.81 4.10 -7.40
CA VAL A 98 10.73 3.59 -8.43
C VAL A 98 11.93 4.54 -8.59
N GLY A 99 11.67 5.85 -8.72
CA GLY A 99 12.73 6.85 -8.84
C GLY A 99 13.64 6.93 -7.60
N LEU A 100 13.07 6.82 -6.39
CA LEU A 100 13.82 6.80 -5.14
C LEU A 100 14.69 5.55 -5.03
N THR A 101 14.13 4.38 -5.36
CA THR A 101 14.85 3.11 -5.30
C THR A 101 16.02 3.12 -6.29
N GLU A 102 15.83 3.56 -7.53
CA GLU A 102 16.93 3.64 -8.51
C GLU A 102 17.97 4.71 -8.16
N LYS A 103 17.58 5.76 -7.42
CA LYS A 103 18.51 6.81 -6.98
C LYS A 103 19.38 6.38 -5.80
N TYR A 104 18.78 5.74 -4.79
CA TYR A 104 19.43 5.44 -3.51
C TYR A 104 19.89 3.99 -3.37
N ILE A 105 19.24 3.05 -4.05
CA ILE A 105 19.50 1.60 -3.95
C ILE A 105 20.08 1.11 -5.28
N THR A 106 21.26 1.60 -5.62
CA THR A 106 21.94 1.27 -6.89
C THR A 106 22.74 -0.04 -6.82
N LYS A 107 23.11 -0.50 -5.62
CA LYS A 107 23.89 -1.71 -5.41
C LYS A 107 23.20 -2.62 -4.39
N PRO A 108 23.25 -3.95 -4.61
CA PRO A 108 22.74 -4.89 -3.63
C PRO A 108 23.61 -4.83 -2.36
N ASN A 109 22.96 -4.69 -1.22
CA ASN A 109 23.56 -4.76 0.11
C ASN A 109 22.83 -5.85 0.91
N LYS A 110 23.53 -6.54 1.82
CA LYS A 110 22.97 -7.59 2.69
C LYS A 110 21.64 -7.19 3.34
N LYS A 111 21.54 -5.94 3.83
CA LYS A 111 20.29 -5.42 4.45
C LYS A 111 19.15 -5.27 3.44
N THR A 112 19.40 -4.63 2.30
CA THR A 112 18.39 -4.43 1.25
C THR A 112 17.93 -5.76 0.68
N THR A 113 18.88 -6.65 0.39
CA THR A 113 18.61 -8.00 -0.11
C THR A 113 17.75 -8.79 0.88
N TYR A 114 18.05 -8.71 2.19
CA TYR A 114 17.20 -9.30 3.23
C TYR A 114 15.76 -8.76 3.20
N ILE A 115 15.60 -7.44 3.11
CA ILE A 115 14.27 -6.81 3.04
C ILE A 115 13.50 -7.32 1.82
N VAL A 116 14.12 -7.31 0.64
CA VAL A 116 13.49 -7.76 -0.62
C VAL A 116 13.04 -9.22 -0.53
N TYR A 117 13.87 -10.12 0.02
CA TYR A 117 13.48 -11.53 0.19
C TYR A 117 12.39 -11.74 1.26
N SER A 118 12.33 -10.88 2.27
CA SER A 118 11.27 -10.94 3.29
C SER A 118 9.92 -10.42 2.78
N SER A 119 9.92 -9.49 1.80
CA SER A 119 8.71 -8.81 1.32
C SER A 119 7.63 -9.77 0.81
N TYR A 120 8.02 -10.89 0.18
CA TYR A 120 7.06 -11.88 -0.29
C TYR A 120 6.34 -12.58 0.88
N TRP A 121 7.06 -12.95 1.93
CA TRP A 121 6.46 -13.55 3.13
C TRP A 121 5.55 -12.57 3.87
N VAL A 122 6.01 -11.32 4.02
CA VAL A 122 5.20 -10.24 4.60
C VAL A 122 3.92 -10.07 3.79
N TYR A 123 3.99 -10.03 2.46
CA TYR A 123 2.81 -9.91 1.59
C TYR A 123 1.79 -11.04 1.82
N LEU A 124 2.23 -12.27 2.02
CA LEU A 124 1.34 -13.41 2.23
C LEU A 124 0.67 -13.39 3.62
N PHE A 125 1.44 -13.11 4.68
CA PHE A 125 0.99 -13.27 6.07
C PHE A 125 0.43 -12.00 6.72
N HIS A 126 0.76 -10.80 6.21
CA HIS A 126 0.35 -9.58 6.87
C HIS A 126 -1.18 -9.43 6.95
N ARG A 127 -1.94 -9.76 5.88
CA ARG A 127 -3.40 -9.56 5.87
C ARG A 127 -4.14 -10.37 6.95
N PRO A 128 -3.95 -11.70 7.06
CA PRO A 128 -4.56 -12.48 8.14
C PRO A 128 -4.20 -11.94 9.53
N LEU A 129 -2.94 -11.58 9.75
CA LEU A 129 -2.47 -11.05 11.04
C LEU A 129 -3.10 -9.68 11.34
N CYS A 130 -3.13 -8.76 10.37
CA CYS A 130 -3.79 -7.46 10.51
C CYS A 130 -5.25 -7.61 10.93
N VAL A 131 -5.99 -8.53 10.30
CA VAL A 131 -7.40 -8.79 10.66
C VAL A 131 -7.50 -9.36 12.08
N GLY A 132 -6.70 -10.37 12.41
CA GLY A 132 -6.71 -10.98 13.74
C GLY A 132 -6.42 -9.98 14.86
N PHE A 133 -5.38 -9.16 14.70
CA PHE A 133 -5.04 -8.13 15.68
C PHE A 133 -6.05 -6.98 15.70
N ALA A 134 -6.59 -6.55 14.55
CA ALA A 134 -7.64 -5.53 14.53
C ALA A 134 -8.87 -5.95 15.34
N VAL A 135 -9.28 -7.22 15.24
CA VAL A 135 -10.38 -7.78 16.04
C VAL A 135 -10.03 -7.78 17.54
N LEU A 136 -8.81 -8.21 17.89
CA LEU A 136 -8.37 -8.25 19.29
C LEU A 136 -8.38 -6.85 19.94
N PHE A 137 -7.93 -5.83 19.19
CA PHE A 137 -7.86 -4.45 19.65
C PHE A 137 -9.16 -3.66 19.49
N THR A 138 -10.26 -4.30 19.07
CA THR A 138 -11.55 -3.62 18.84
C THR A 138 -12.10 -2.99 20.13
N ARG A 139 -11.96 -3.66 21.28
CA ARG A 139 -12.49 -3.18 22.58
C ARG A 139 -11.60 -2.17 23.30
N TRP A 140 -10.40 -1.91 22.82
CA TRP A 140 -9.47 -1.00 23.47
C TRP A 140 -9.88 0.45 23.18
N ASP A 141 -10.06 1.33 24.18
CA ASP A 141 -10.53 2.71 23.93
C ASP A 141 -9.37 3.70 23.68
N MET A 142 -8.60 3.46 22.62
CA MET A 142 -7.48 4.31 22.21
C MET A 142 -7.75 5.00 20.87
N PRO A 143 -7.09 6.15 20.59
CA PRO A 143 -7.17 6.82 19.29
C PRO A 143 -6.84 5.88 18.13
N GLY A 144 -7.58 6.00 17.02
CA GLY A 144 -7.43 5.10 15.88
C GLY A 144 -6.01 5.05 15.30
N VAL A 145 -5.33 6.20 15.25
CA VAL A 145 -3.94 6.29 14.77
C VAL A 145 -2.97 5.49 15.66
N VAL A 146 -3.16 5.55 16.97
CA VAL A 146 -2.33 4.79 17.93
C VAL A 146 -2.54 3.30 17.73
N LYS A 147 -3.80 2.85 17.65
CA LYS A 147 -4.12 1.44 17.38
C LYS A 147 -3.52 0.96 16.06
N PHE A 148 -3.72 1.74 15.00
CA PHE A 148 -3.19 1.42 13.68
C PHE A 148 -1.66 1.27 13.71
N THR A 149 -0.96 2.20 14.35
CA THR A 149 0.50 2.20 14.45
C THR A 149 0.99 0.99 15.24
N ILE A 150 0.34 0.67 16.37
CA ILE A 150 0.69 -0.49 17.22
C ILE A 150 0.44 -1.79 16.48
N VAL A 151 -0.75 -1.97 15.89
CA VAL A 151 -1.08 -3.19 15.14
C VAL A 151 -0.12 -3.37 13.96
N THR A 152 0.15 -2.31 13.21
CA THR A 152 1.10 -2.37 12.08
C THR A 152 2.50 -2.75 12.56
N ALA A 153 2.99 -2.15 13.64
CA ALA A 153 4.31 -2.48 14.20
C ALA A 153 4.40 -3.94 14.67
N ILE A 154 3.37 -4.44 15.37
CA ILE A 154 3.30 -5.83 15.84
C ILE A 154 3.28 -6.79 14.65
N VAL A 155 2.42 -6.55 13.67
CA VAL A 155 2.29 -7.42 12.50
C VAL A 155 3.58 -7.42 11.68
N SER A 156 4.18 -6.25 11.43
CA SER A 156 5.47 -6.17 10.73
C SER A 156 6.58 -6.92 11.48
N ALA A 157 6.67 -6.75 12.81
CA ALA A 157 7.64 -7.48 13.61
C ALA A 157 7.43 -9.00 13.54
N LEU A 158 6.17 -9.46 13.67
CA LEU A 158 5.84 -10.88 13.56
C LEU A 158 6.13 -11.44 12.17
N CYS A 159 5.82 -10.73 11.09
CA CYS A 159 6.15 -11.17 9.74
C CYS A 159 7.67 -11.29 9.53
N ILE A 160 8.46 -10.34 10.05
CA ILE A 160 9.92 -10.38 9.93
C ILE A 160 10.52 -11.51 10.79
N LEU A 161 10.03 -11.69 12.02
CA LEU A 161 10.50 -12.74 12.92
C LEU A 161 10.16 -14.13 12.38
N THR A 162 8.91 -14.33 11.94
CA THR A 162 8.49 -15.62 11.33
C THR A 162 9.27 -15.90 10.06
N TYR A 163 9.56 -14.88 9.24
CA TYR A 163 10.45 -15.05 8.09
C TYR A 163 11.85 -15.52 8.51
N HIS A 164 12.45 -14.87 9.52
CA HIS A 164 13.79 -15.17 9.98
C HIS A 164 13.93 -16.61 10.50
N PHE A 165 12.99 -17.06 11.34
CA PHE A 165 13.07 -18.36 11.99
C PHE A 165 12.49 -19.50 11.17
N LEU A 166 11.37 -19.29 10.46
CA LEU A 166 10.60 -20.37 9.83
C LEU A 166 10.80 -20.48 8.32
N VAL A 167 11.28 -19.43 7.66
CA VAL A 167 11.27 -19.38 6.19
C VAL A 167 12.68 -19.35 5.61
N ARG A 168 13.56 -18.48 6.13
CA ARG A 168 14.87 -18.21 5.55
C ARG A 168 15.67 -19.49 5.22
N ASN A 169 15.72 -20.43 6.16
CA ASN A 169 16.53 -21.63 6.06
C ASN A 169 15.72 -22.89 5.66
N THR A 170 14.42 -22.74 5.38
CA THR A 170 13.53 -23.89 5.09
C THR A 170 13.24 -24.05 3.61
N TRP A 171 12.62 -25.18 3.25
CA TRP A 171 12.16 -25.44 1.89
C TRP A 171 11.17 -24.38 1.40
N VAL A 172 10.40 -23.78 2.31
CA VAL A 172 9.49 -22.67 2.00
C VAL A 172 10.29 -21.46 1.49
N GLY A 173 11.39 -21.08 2.15
CA GLY A 173 12.26 -20.01 1.66
C GLY A 173 12.85 -20.29 0.27
N LEU A 174 13.18 -21.55 -0.02
CA LEU A 174 13.67 -21.99 -1.32
C LEU A 174 12.60 -21.89 -2.41
N MET A 175 11.37 -22.35 -2.14
CA MET A 175 10.25 -22.24 -3.07
C MET A 175 9.89 -20.78 -3.38
N LEU A 176 9.85 -19.94 -2.35
CA LEU A 176 9.37 -18.57 -2.49
C LEU A 176 10.40 -17.63 -3.13
N ASN A 177 11.69 -17.83 -2.85
CA ASN A 177 12.76 -16.94 -3.32
C ASN A 177 13.62 -17.55 -4.44
N GLY A 178 13.40 -18.83 -4.80
CA GLY A 178 14.15 -19.56 -5.82
C GLY A 178 15.62 -19.82 -5.49
N LYS A 179 16.12 -19.36 -4.33
CA LYS A 179 17.51 -19.52 -3.87
C LYS A 179 17.54 -19.72 -2.36
N LYS A 180 18.36 -20.67 -1.91
CA LYS A 180 18.70 -20.82 -0.49
C LYS A 180 19.73 -19.74 -0.14
N ASN A 181 19.30 -18.69 0.55
CA ASN A 181 20.24 -17.74 1.12
C ASN A 181 20.61 -18.20 2.53
N PRO A 182 21.89 -18.52 2.80
CA PRO A 182 22.36 -18.79 4.16
C PRO A 182 22.17 -17.56 5.06
#